data_AF-A0A6H0TCJ3-F1
#
_entry.id   AF-A0A6H0TCJ3-F1
#
_cell.length_a   1.000
_cell.length_b   1.000
_cell.length_c   1.000
_cell.angle_alpha   90.00
_cell.angle_beta   90.00
_cell.angle_gamma   90.00
#
_symmetry.space_group_name_H-M   'P 1'
#
loop_
_entity.id
_entity.type
_entity.pdbx_description
1 polymer ?
#
loop_
_entity_poly.entity_id
_entity_poly.type
_entity_poly.pdbx_seq_one_letter_code
_entity_poly.pdbx_strand_id
1 'polypeptide(L)'
;MGEIKLNKGVFDAKVSDLKSGASNLGKTKFNGMQLHRTNLSKLKKYCEAIEKLSQKVQRYEKLLENDISRVQEIGAKMVEKDAKLGQELKVGIQQH
;
A
#
# COMPACT_ATOMS: atom_id res chain seq x y z
N MET A 1 22.32 -25.46 -8.36
CA MET A 1 21.18 -24.96 -7.58
C MET A 1 20.77 -23.62 -8.16
N GLY A 2 19.51 -23.44 -8.54
CA GLY A 2 19.03 -22.15 -9.05
C GLY A 2 19.06 -21.10 -7.94
N GLU A 3 19.63 -19.93 -8.19
CA GLU A 3 19.61 -18.83 -7.23
C GLU A 3 18.15 -18.37 -7.04
N ILE A 4 17.58 -18.65 -5.87
CA ILE A 4 16.31 -18.04 -5.46
C ILE A 4 16.65 -16.61 -5.05
N LYS A 5 16.40 -15.64 -5.93
CA LYS A 5 16.56 -14.21 -5.68
C LYS A 5 15.23 -13.49 -5.87
N LEU A 6 14.97 -12.46 -5.07
CA LEU A 6 13.83 -11.58 -5.30
C LEU A 6 13.97 -10.91 -6.68
N ASN A 7 13.01 -11.14 -7.57
CA ASN A 7 12.93 -10.37 -8.80
C ASN A 7 12.42 -8.96 -8.46
N LYS A 8 13.36 -8.04 -8.23
CA LYS A 8 13.08 -6.66 -7.81
C LYS A 8 12.17 -5.92 -8.80
N GLY A 9 12.33 -6.15 -10.10
CA GLY A 9 11.50 -5.50 -11.12
C GLY A 9 10.03 -5.91 -11.02
N VAL A 10 9.75 -7.21 -10.88
CA VAL A 10 8.39 -7.72 -10.70
C VAL A 10 7.81 -7.29 -9.35
N PHE A 11 8.63 -7.30 -8.29
CA PHE A 11 8.23 -6.88 -6.95
C PHE A 11 7.85 -5.39 -6.90
N ASP A 12 8.71 -4.51 -7.43
CA ASP A 12 8.46 -3.07 -7.49
C ASP A 12 7.21 -2.74 -8.32
N ALA A 13 7.00 -3.46 -9.44
CA ALA A 13 5.79 -3.33 -10.24
C ALA A 13 4.53 -3.69 -9.43
N LYS A 14 4.57 -4.77 -8.63
CA LYS A 14 3.44 -5.16 -7.76
C LYS A 14 3.20 -4.16 -6.63
N VAL A 15 4.26 -3.59 -6.05
CA VAL A 15 4.14 -2.49 -5.08
C VAL A 15 3.51 -1.26 -5.73
N SER A 16 3.88 -0.94 -6.97
CA SER A 16 3.28 0.16 -7.73
C SER A 16 1.79 -0.07 -8.04
N ASP A 17 1.40 -1.30 -8.39
CA ASP A 17 -0.01 -1.69 -8.57
C ASP A 17 -0.80 -1.45 -7.27
N LEU A 18 -0.24 -1.85 -6.12
CA LEU A 18 -0.87 -1.65 -4.81
C LEU A 18 -1.04 -0.17 -4.45
N LYS A 19 -0.02 0.65 -4.68
CA LYS A 19 -0.10 2.12 -4.47
C LYS A 19 -1.18 2.75 -5.33
N SER A 20 -1.26 2.34 -6.59
CA SER A 20 -2.30 2.81 -7.52
C SER A 20 -3.71 2.43 -7.04
N GLY A 21 -3.88 1.19 -6.56
CA GLY A 21 -5.13 0.72 -5.98
C GLY A 21 -5.55 1.50 -4.73
N ALA A 22 -4.62 1.74 -3.80
CA ALA A 22 -4.88 2.53 -2.59
C ALA A 22 -5.26 3.99 -2.91
N SER A 23 -4.57 4.62 -3.88
CA SER A 23 -4.90 5.98 -4.32
C SER A 23 -6.30 6.09 -4.94
N ASN A 24 -6.75 5.06 -5.67
CA ASN A 24 -8.10 5.03 -6.25
C ASN A 24 -9.19 4.94 -5.18
N LEU A 25 -8.93 4.27 -4.06
CA LEU A 25 -9.83 4.28 -2.91
C LEU A 25 -9.99 5.70 -2.36
N GLY A 26 -8.89 6.44 -2.22
CA GLY A 26 -8.87 7.84 -1.82
C GLY A 26 -9.58 8.81 -2.77
N LYS A 27 -9.71 8.47 -4.05
CA LYS A 27 -10.44 9.27 -5.05
C LYS A 27 -11.96 9.03 -5.01
N THR A 28 -12.42 7.95 -4.38
CA THR A 28 -13.85 7.67 -4.15
C THR A 28 -14.41 8.50 -2.98
N LYS A 29 -13.78 9.64 -2.67
CA LYS A 29 -14.24 10.60 -1.67
C LYS A 29 -15.57 11.17 -2.15
N PHE A 30 -16.58 11.05 -1.28
CA PHE A 30 -17.93 11.61 -1.45
C PHE A 30 -17.91 13.15 -1.37
N ASN A 31 -17.14 13.80 -2.24
CA ASN A 31 -16.99 15.24 -2.28
C ASN A 31 -18.27 15.85 -2.88
N GLY A 32 -19.07 16.52 -2.04
CA GLY A 32 -20.04 17.50 -2.51
C GLY A 32 -21.51 17.08 -2.58
N MET A 33 -21.99 16.16 -1.72
CA MET A 33 -23.45 16.04 -1.53
C MET A 33 -23.99 17.27 -0.75
N GLN A 34 -24.20 18.37 -1.47
CA GLN A 34 -24.99 19.51 -0.98
C GLN A 34 -26.48 19.16 -1.13
N LEU A 35 -27.03 18.47 -0.14
CA LEU A 35 -28.45 18.11 -0.13
C LEU A 35 -29.28 19.34 0.26
N HIS A 36 -29.87 20.00 -0.73
CA HIS A 36 -30.80 21.11 -0.52
C HIS A 36 -32.06 20.64 0.21
N ARG A 37 -32.49 21.47 1.16
CA ARG A 37 -33.46 21.16 2.22
C ARG A 37 -34.83 20.73 1.65
N THR A 38 -35.10 19.42 1.56
CA THR A 38 -36.48 18.94 1.50
C THR A 38 -36.57 17.58 2.18
N ASN A 39 -37.25 17.55 3.34
CA ASN A 39 -37.35 16.44 4.31
C ASN A 39 -36.06 16.08 5.08
N LEU A 40 -35.63 17.03 5.90
CA LEU A 40 -34.30 17.15 6.51
C LEU A 40 -33.87 16.03 7.48
N SER A 41 -34.79 15.30 8.14
CA SER A 41 -34.38 14.38 9.21
C SER A 41 -33.74 13.08 8.69
N LYS A 42 -34.34 12.46 7.66
CA LYS A 42 -33.80 11.26 7.02
C LYS A 42 -32.55 11.59 6.20
N LEU A 43 -32.58 12.71 5.48
CA LEU A 43 -31.43 13.22 4.71
C LEU A 43 -30.23 13.56 5.62
N LYS A 44 -30.45 14.20 6.77
CA LYS A 44 -29.38 14.44 7.75
C LYS A 44 -28.73 13.15 8.24
N LYS A 45 -29.53 12.11 8.52
CA LYS A 45 -29.00 10.78 8.88
C LYS A 45 -28.17 10.15 7.75
N TYR A 46 -28.58 10.33 6.49
CA TYR A 46 -27.78 9.89 5.35
C TYR A 46 -26.48 10.68 5.22
N CYS A 47 -26.50 12.01 5.40
CA CYS A 47 -25.28 12.82 5.42
C CYS A 47 -24.31 12.36 6.51
N GLU A 48 -24.79 12.17 7.74
CA GLU A 48 -23.98 11.69 8.87
C GLU A 48 -23.41 10.28 8.61
N ALA A 49 -24.18 9.41 7.98
CA ALA A 49 -23.71 8.07 7.59
C ALA A 49 -22.63 8.14 6.51
N ILE A 50 -22.78 9.02 5.52
CA ILE A 50 -21.80 9.24 4.45
C ILE A 50 -20.51 9.87 5.00
N GLU A 51 -20.60 10.82 5.92
CA GLU A 51 -19.43 11.39 6.59
C GLU A 51 -18.67 10.33 7.40
N LYS A 52 -19.38 9.52 8.20
CA LYS A 52 -18.76 8.42 8.96
C LYS A 52 -18.12 7.39 8.04
N LEU A 53 -18.76 7.07 6.91
CA LEU A 53 -18.18 6.18 5.90
C LEU A 53 -16.91 6.79 5.29
N SER A 54 -16.95 8.06 4.90
CA SER A 54 -15.81 8.80 4.36
C SER A 54 -14.62 8.79 5.33
N GLN A 55 -14.86 9.04 6.62
CA GLN A 55 -13.82 8.97 7.65
C GLN A 55 -13.24 7.57 7.82
N LYS A 56 -14.07 6.51 7.77
CA LYS A 56 -13.59 5.12 7.82
C LYS A 56 -12.74 4.77 6.60
N VAL A 57 -13.17 5.17 5.41
CA VAL A 57 -12.42 4.96 4.16
C VAL A 57 -11.07 5.67 4.22
N GLN A 58 -11.01 6.92 4.68
CA GLN A 58 -9.74 7.65 4.86
C GLN A 58 -8.80 7.00 5.87
N ARG A 59 -9.33 6.44 6.97
CA ARG A 59 -8.51 5.69 7.94
C ARG A 59 -7.96 4.41 7.32
N TYR A 60 -8.76 3.71 6.53
CA TYR A 60 -8.33 2.49 5.85
C TYR A 60 -7.30 2.78 4.76
N GLU A 61 -7.45 3.86 4.00
CA GLU A 61 -6.46 4.35 3.03
C GLU A 61 -5.08 4.53 3.69
N LYS A 62 -5.02 5.22 4.84
CA LYS A 62 -3.77 5.41 5.59
C LYS A 62 -3.14 4.11 6.10
N LEU A 63 -3.96 3.15 6.54
CA LEU A 63 -3.46 1.85 6.98
C LEU A 63 -2.83 1.09 5.81
N LEU A 64 -3.50 1.08 4.65
CA LEU A 64 -2.97 0.46 3.43
C LEU A 64 -1.68 1.13 2.97
N GLU A 65 -1.59 2.46 3.00
CA GLU A 65 -0.35 3.19 2.66
C GLU A 65 0.82 2.78 3.54
N ASN A 66 0.59 2.63 4.86
CA ASN A 66 1.62 2.18 5.80
C ASN A 66 2.05 0.73 5.52
N ASP A 67 1.10 -0.17 5.28
CA ASP A 67 1.38 -1.57 4.99
C ASP A 67 2.17 -1.73 3.68
N ILE A 68 1.78 -1.00 2.63
CA ILE A 68 2.50 -0.98 1.34
C ILE A 68 3.93 -0.45 1.53
N SER A 69 4.10 0.60 2.34
CA SER A 69 5.43 1.14 2.64
C SER A 69 6.30 0.12 3.37
N ARG A 70 5.73 -0.61 4.34
CA ARG A 70 6.42 -1.68 5.06
C ARG A 70 6.80 -2.84 4.14
N VAL A 71 5.93 -3.23 3.21
CA VAL A 71 6.24 -4.26 2.20
C VAL A 71 7.42 -3.81 1.33
N GLN A 72 7.42 -2.56 0.88
CA GLN A 72 8.53 -2.00 0.10
C GLN A 72 9.86 -2.04 0.86
N GLU A 73 9.85 -1.65 2.15
CA GLU A 73 11.04 -1.71 3.01
C GLU A 73 11.57 -3.13 3.19
N ILE A 74 10.68 -4.10 3.41
CA ILE A 74 11.06 -5.51 3.55
C ILE A 74 11.69 -6.02 2.25
N GLY A 75 11.11 -5.70 1.10
CA GLY A 75 11.68 -6.05 -0.20
C GLY A 75 13.09 -5.49 -0.39
N ALA A 76 13.32 -4.23 -0.02
CA ALA A 76 14.65 -3.63 -0.07
C ALA A 76 15.67 -4.37 0.84
N LYS A 77 15.27 -4.71 2.07
CA LYS A 77 16.12 -5.46 3.01
C LYS A 77 16.44 -6.87 2.50
N MET A 78 15.49 -7.53 1.82
CA MET A 78 15.73 -8.85 1.22
C MET A 78 16.80 -8.76 0.12
N VAL A 79 16.72 -7.77 -0.76
CA VAL A 79 17.72 -7.55 -1.82
C VAL A 79 19.10 -7.26 -1.21
N GLU A 80 19.17 -6.42 -0.19
CA GLU A 80 20.43 -6.12 0.50
C GLU A 80 21.04 -7.36 1.16
N LYS A 81 20.21 -8.18 1.81
CA LYS A 81 20.65 -9.42 2.47
C LYS A 81 21.13 -10.46 1.47
N ASP A 82 20.42 -10.64 0.35
CA ASP A 82 20.83 -11.54 -0.74
C ASP A 82 22.18 -11.10 -1.34
N ALA A 83 22.39 -9.78 -1.51
CA ALA A 83 23.65 -9.24 -2.01
C ALA A 83 24.83 -9.50 -1.04
N LYS A 84 24.62 -9.29 0.27
CA LYS A 84 25.64 -9.57 1.29
C LYS A 84 26.00 -11.06 1.36
N LEU A 85 25.00 -11.94 1.41
CA LEU A 85 25.23 -13.39 1.39
C LEU A 85 25.97 -13.83 0.12
N GLY A 86 25.62 -13.28 -1.03
CA GLY A 86 26.32 -13.54 -2.28
C GLY A 86 27.78 -13.09 -2.29
N GLN A 87 28.13 -12.00 -1.60
CA GLN A 87 29.51 -11.55 -1.44
C GLN A 87 30.28 -12.45 -0.47
N GLU A 88 29.71 -12.76 0.70
CA GLU A 88 30.32 -13.64 1.71
C GLU A 88 30.64 -15.03 1.14
N LEU A 89 29.72 -15.62 0.38
CA LEU A 89 29.93 -16.91 -0.30
C LEU A 89 31.06 -16.84 -1.34
N LYS A 90 31.17 -15.76 -2.11
CA LYS A 90 32.25 -15.58 -3.09
C LYS A 90 33.62 -15.48 -2.42
N VAL A 91 33.70 -14.76 -1.28
CA VAL A 91 34.94 -14.61 -0.52
C VAL A 91 35.36 -15.95 0.11
N GLY A 92 34.42 -16.72 0.66
CA GLY A 92 34.70 -18.04 1.24
C GLY A 92 35.18 -19.09 0.22
N ILE A 93 34.72 -19.01 -1.04
CA ILE A 93 35.17 -19.90 -2.13
C ILE A 93 36.58 -19.54 -2.63
N GLN A 94 37.01 -18.28 -2.49
CA GLN A 94 38.35 -17.83 -2.94
C GLN A 94 39.46 -18.12 -1.93
N GLN A 95 39.12 -18.52 -0.70
CA GLN A 95 40.09 -18.84 0.37
C GLN A 95 40.37 -20.34 0.52
N HIS A 96 39.78 -21.19 -0.33
CA HIS A 96 40.01 -22.62 -0.44
C HIS A 96 40.48 -22.98 -1.86
#